data_AF-A0A525VU79-F1
#
_entry.id   AF-A0A525VU79-F1
#
_cell.length_a   1.000
_cell.length_b   1.000
_cell.length_c   1.000
_cell.angle_alpha   90.00
_cell.angle_beta   90.00
_cell.angle_gamma   90.00
#
_symmetry.space_group_name_H-M   'P 1'
#
loop_
_entity.id
_entity.type
_entity.pdbx_description
1 polymer ?
#
loop_
_entity_poly.entity_id
_entity_poly.type
_entity_poly.pdbx_seq_one_letter_code
_entity_poly.pdbx_strand_id
1 'polypeptide(L)'
;MGDLVKEALSIGWPLFALLACLFVYSLVSVKDGAAKKRALFKVFIGTISALLLMLAIAHYKGSFYEANRMLPVSLVLITATCFMMGIYFPNHAALFKIGGFMFFVAAGLSGYGNWLPQVEGGFPPPVVVLDFQSMSSQQLADEGEKIIFGGIGKNKEQGAVGKGQCPLCHAFHAGMLGERAPNLVGLPARAGKERLEDPKYSKGKAAGRDFAQKEAFPGAGTAENGQEYIAESHACPSCFVVAGYGVKGTNDKESPMPAIHKPPISLSLEELAAVDTWLYLREGVDAPSFDEIVKSYEKFIPEADRPKKQEDKPAGGSDLMADGTETVDVIFQKAQCVACHTIPGIPGAKGTIGPALEEGTNALLRMKDKDYKGSAKTVPDYIMESIVTPSAYVVKPFPDNTMPKIFGQKLSAGAIKKIVDYLSQVKTGSPPPKIS
;
A
#
# COMPACT_ATOMS: atom_id res chain seq x y z
N MET A 1 -36.22 2.19 -3.52
CA MET A 1 -36.95 3.12 -4.42
C MET A 1 -37.65 4.25 -3.68
N GLY A 2 -38.34 4.00 -2.54
CA GLY A 2 -39.07 5.05 -1.80
C GLY A 2 -38.19 6.23 -1.36
N ASP A 3 -36.97 5.99 -0.88
CA ASP A 3 -36.08 7.06 -0.40
C ASP A 3 -35.44 7.86 -1.53
N LEU A 4 -35.12 7.20 -2.65
CA LEU A 4 -34.61 7.85 -3.87
C LEU A 4 -35.62 8.85 -4.45
N VAL A 5 -36.91 8.49 -4.46
CA VAL A 5 -37.98 9.37 -4.93
C VAL A 5 -38.15 10.58 -4.01
N LYS A 6 -38.08 10.38 -2.69
CA LYS A 6 -38.13 11.49 -1.72
C LYS A 6 -36.98 12.47 -1.93
N GLU A 7 -35.76 11.98 -2.11
CA GLU A 7 -34.60 12.84 -2.34
C GLU A 7 -34.69 13.57 -3.69
N ALA A 8 -35.13 12.90 -4.76
CA ALA A 8 -35.38 13.52 -6.05
C ALA A 8 -36.43 14.65 -5.97
N LEU A 9 -37.52 14.44 -5.22
CA LEU A 9 -38.54 15.46 -4.99
C LEU A 9 -38.01 16.62 -4.13
N SER A 10 -37.21 16.32 -3.10
CA SER A 10 -36.59 17.31 -2.24
C SER A 10 -35.61 18.22 -3.00
N ILE A 11 -34.84 17.67 -3.94
CA ILE A 11 -33.90 18.46 -4.76
C ILE A 11 -34.66 19.21 -5.86
N GLY A 12 -35.68 18.57 -6.46
CA GLY A 12 -36.39 19.09 -7.63
C GLY A 12 -37.57 20.01 -7.36
N TRP A 13 -37.94 20.26 -6.10
CA TRP A 13 -39.19 20.97 -5.76
C TRP A 13 -39.37 22.33 -6.47
N PRO A 14 -38.34 23.19 -6.67
CA PRO A 14 -38.54 24.48 -7.35
C PRO A 14 -38.89 24.29 -8.83
N LEU A 15 -38.29 23.28 -9.48
CA LEU A 15 -38.56 22.95 -10.87
C LEU A 15 -39.99 22.40 -11.04
N PHE A 16 -40.43 21.53 -10.14
CA PHE A 16 -41.80 21.02 -10.16
C PHE A 16 -42.84 22.12 -9.91
N ALA A 17 -42.56 23.05 -9.00
CA ALA A 17 -43.41 24.22 -8.77
C ALA A 17 -43.54 25.08 -10.04
N LEU A 18 -42.43 25.35 -10.74
CA LEU A 18 -42.44 26.08 -11.99
C LEU A 18 -43.24 25.36 -13.09
N LEU A 19 -43.08 24.04 -13.23
CA LEU A 19 -43.83 23.24 -14.19
C LEU A 19 -45.32 23.19 -13.88
N ALA A 20 -45.70 23.15 -12.59
CA ALA A 20 -47.09 23.26 -12.16
C ALA A 20 -47.69 24.64 -12.51
N CYS A 21 -46.94 25.72 -12.30
CA CYS A 21 -47.35 27.07 -12.73
C CYS A 21 -47.54 27.15 -14.25
N LEU A 22 -46.61 26.57 -15.04
CA LEU A 22 -46.72 26.49 -16.50
C LEU A 22 -47.93 25.66 -16.96
N PHE A 23 -48.25 24.60 -16.22
CA PHE A 23 -49.44 23.79 -16.49
C PHE A 23 -50.73 24.61 -16.30
N VAL A 24 -50.85 25.31 -15.17
CA VAL A 24 -52.00 26.20 -14.88
C VAL A 24 -52.09 27.34 -15.90
N TYR A 25 -50.96 27.96 -16.25
CA TYR A 25 -50.90 28.98 -17.28
C TYR A 25 -51.40 28.46 -18.64
N SER A 26 -50.95 27.27 -19.04
CA SER A 26 -51.36 26.64 -20.30
C SER A 26 -52.85 26.29 -20.32
N LEU A 27 -53.44 25.95 -19.16
CA LEU A 27 -54.88 25.67 -19.02
C LEU A 27 -55.74 26.93 -19.21
N VAL A 28 -55.32 28.04 -18.60
CA VAL A 28 -56.14 29.26 -18.48
C VAL A 28 -55.89 30.23 -19.64
N SER A 29 -54.65 30.41 -20.07
CA SER A 29 -54.27 31.49 -21.00
C SER A 29 -54.37 31.11 -22.48
N VAL A 30 -54.31 29.81 -22.82
CA VAL A 30 -54.39 29.35 -24.21
C VAL A 30 -55.86 29.17 -24.61
N LYS A 31 -56.35 29.97 -25.56
CA LYS A 31 -57.76 29.93 -25.99
C LYS A 31 -58.05 28.87 -27.06
N ASP A 32 -57.10 28.62 -27.96
CA ASP A 32 -57.24 27.61 -29.01
C ASP A 32 -57.16 26.18 -28.44
N GLY A 33 -58.17 25.36 -28.73
CA GLY A 33 -58.31 24.03 -28.15
C GLY A 33 -57.18 23.06 -28.57
N ALA A 34 -56.71 23.16 -29.81
CA ALA A 34 -55.64 22.30 -30.32
C ALA A 34 -54.27 22.72 -29.76
N ALA A 35 -53.98 24.02 -29.70
CA ALA A 35 -52.78 24.57 -29.09
C ALA A 35 -52.72 24.28 -27.59
N LYS A 36 -53.86 24.37 -26.89
CA LYS A 36 -53.95 24.01 -25.46
C LYS A 36 -53.55 22.55 -25.23
N LYS A 37 -54.14 21.62 -25.99
CA LYS A 37 -53.79 20.19 -25.87
C LYS A 37 -52.30 19.94 -26.12
N ARG A 38 -51.71 20.57 -27.13
CA ARG A 38 -50.26 20.47 -27.41
C ARG A 38 -49.40 21.06 -26.29
N ALA A 39 -49.79 22.20 -25.73
CA ALA A 39 -49.06 22.85 -24.63
C ALA A 39 -49.09 21.98 -23.36
N LEU A 40 -50.27 21.48 -22.97
CA LEU A 40 -50.42 20.60 -21.81
C LEU A 40 -49.63 19.30 -21.98
N PHE A 41 -49.65 18.70 -23.17
CA PHE A 41 -48.86 17.51 -23.46
C PHE A 41 -47.35 17.77 -23.33
N LYS A 42 -46.84 18.90 -23.82
CA LYS A 42 -45.44 19.27 -23.64
C LYS A 42 -45.07 19.50 -22.18
N VAL A 43 -45.93 20.14 -21.40
CA VAL A 43 -45.70 20.32 -19.95
C VAL A 43 -45.70 18.97 -19.21
N PHE A 44 -46.58 18.05 -19.60
CA PHE A 44 -46.62 16.69 -19.06
C PHE A 44 -45.32 15.93 -19.36
N ILE A 45 -44.86 15.90 -20.61
CA ILE A 45 -43.58 15.29 -20.99
C ILE A 45 -42.42 15.97 -20.26
N GLY A 46 -42.41 17.29 -20.17
CA GLY A 46 -41.40 18.04 -19.41
C GLY A 46 -41.37 17.67 -17.93
N THR A 47 -42.53 17.39 -17.33
CA THR A 47 -42.64 16.95 -15.92
C THR A 47 -42.09 15.54 -15.72
N ILE A 48 -42.36 14.61 -16.64
CA ILE A 48 -41.77 13.27 -16.60
C ILE A 48 -40.25 13.35 -16.75
N SER A 49 -39.76 14.11 -17.72
CA SER A 49 -38.32 14.32 -17.94
C SER A 49 -37.64 14.98 -16.73
N ALA A 50 -38.28 15.95 -16.09
CA ALA A 50 -37.78 16.57 -14.87
C ALA A 50 -37.67 15.56 -13.72
N LEU A 51 -38.66 14.67 -13.56
CA LEU A 51 -38.61 13.62 -12.56
C LEU A 51 -37.48 12.61 -12.82
N LEU A 52 -37.33 12.16 -14.07
CA LEU A 52 -36.24 11.25 -14.45
C LEU A 52 -34.86 11.88 -14.24
N LEU A 53 -34.71 13.17 -14.56
CA LEU A 53 -33.47 13.91 -14.30
C LEU A 53 -33.16 13.99 -12.80
N MET A 54 -34.16 14.34 -11.96
CA MET A 54 -33.95 14.43 -10.52
C MET A 54 -33.66 13.07 -9.88
N LEU A 55 -34.28 11.99 -10.38
CA LEU A 55 -33.93 10.63 -9.98
C LEU A 55 -32.49 10.27 -10.37
N ALA A 56 -32.04 10.67 -11.56
CA ALA A 56 -30.68 10.44 -11.99
C ALA A 56 -29.66 11.18 -11.11
N ILE A 57 -29.96 12.42 -10.71
CA ILE A 57 -29.12 13.24 -9.82
C ILE A 57 -29.08 12.66 -8.40
N ALA A 58 -30.23 12.30 -7.83
CA ALA A 58 -30.29 11.68 -6.51
C ALA A 58 -29.52 10.34 -6.50
N HIS A 59 -29.70 9.52 -7.55
CA HIS A 59 -28.98 8.26 -7.70
C HIS A 59 -27.47 8.49 -7.90
N TYR A 60 -27.10 9.55 -8.63
CA TYR A 60 -25.70 9.92 -8.85
C TYR A 60 -25.03 10.28 -7.53
N LYS A 61 -25.69 11.11 -6.72
CA LYS A 61 -25.20 11.52 -5.40
C LYS A 61 -24.95 10.31 -4.51
N GLY A 62 -25.95 9.42 -4.35
CA GLY A 62 -25.78 8.20 -3.55
C GLY A 62 -24.65 7.30 -4.08
N SER A 63 -24.64 7.05 -5.38
CA SER A 63 -23.63 6.17 -6.00
C SER A 63 -22.21 6.74 -5.94
N PHE A 64 -22.06 8.07 -5.94
CA PHE A 64 -20.77 8.73 -5.84
C PHE A 64 -20.20 8.63 -4.42
N TYR A 65 -21.02 8.81 -3.38
CA TYR A 65 -20.56 8.75 -1.98
C TYR A 65 -20.44 7.33 -1.42
N GLU A 66 -21.25 6.39 -1.91
CA GLU A 66 -21.24 4.99 -1.45
C GLU A 66 -20.28 4.10 -2.24
N ALA A 67 -19.58 4.63 -3.25
CA ALA A 67 -18.63 3.91 -4.11
C ALA A 67 -19.19 2.60 -4.72
N ASN A 68 -20.51 2.49 -4.88
CA ASN A 68 -21.20 1.25 -5.24
C ASN A 68 -21.09 0.86 -6.73
N ARG A 69 -20.28 1.57 -7.52
CA ARG A 69 -20.04 1.36 -8.97
C ARG A 69 -21.27 1.52 -9.87
N MET A 70 -22.36 2.09 -9.37
CA MET A 70 -23.61 2.26 -10.13
C MET A 70 -23.75 3.61 -10.83
N LEU A 71 -22.70 4.44 -10.85
CA LEU A 71 -22.66 5.71 -11.59
C LEU A 71 -23.10 5.62 -13.07
N PRO A 72 -22.77 4.56 -13.84
CA PRO A 72 -23.25 4.41 -15.21
C PRO A 72 -24.78 4.44 -15.33
N VAL A 73 -25.51 3.96 -14.33
CA VAL A 73 -26.99 3.95 -14.33
C VAL A 73 -27.55 5.37 -14.34
N SER A 74 -26.97 6.28 -13.55
CA SER A 74 -27.36 7.70 -13.56
C SER A 74 -27.13 8.35 -14.92
N LEU A 75 -26.00 8.05 -15.56
CA LEU A 75 -25.66 8.61 -16.87
C LEU A 75 -26.62 8.10 -17.96
N VAL A 76 -27.00 6.82 -17.91
CA VAL A 76 -28.02 6.24 -18.81
C VAL A 76 -29.39 6.91 -18.63
N LEU A 77 -29.80 7.20 -17.38
CA LEU A 77 -31.05 7.91 -17.10
C LEU A 77 -31.04 9.34 -17.67
N ILE A 78 -29.91 10.05 -17.57
CA ILE A 78 -29.73 11.37 -18.18
C ILE A 78 -29.78 11.28 -19.70
N THR A 79 -29.09 10.30 -20.30
CA THR A 79 -29.14 10.02 -21.74
C THR A 79 -30.57 9.81 -22.22
N ALA A 80 -31.34 8.94 -21.55
CA ALA A 80 -32.74 8.66 -21.91
C ALA A 80 -33.60 9.94 -21.83
N THR A 81 -33.40 10.75 -20.78
CA THR A 81 -34.11 12.02 -20.60
C THR A 81 -33.79 13.01 -21.71
N CYS A 82 -32.52 13.15 -22.10
CA CYS A 82 -32.09 14.01 -23.20
C CYS A 82 -32.73 13.58 -24.52
N PHE A 83 -32.70 12.29 -24.87
CA PHE A 83 -33.33 11.82 -26.12
C PHE A 83 -34.85 12.01 -26.12
N MET A 84 -35.52 11.76 -25.00
CA MET A 84 -36.95 12.02 -24.85
C MET A 84 -37.28 13.51 -25.09
N MET A 85 -36.53 14.42 -24.45
CA MET A 85 -36.69 15.86 -24.68
C MET A 85 -36.40 16.26 -26.14
N GLY A 86 -35.40 15.64 -26.78
CA GLY A 86 -35.07 15.89 -28.18
C GLY A 86 -36.13 15.43 -29.19
N ILE A 87 -36.99 14.47 -28.83
CA ILE A 87 -38.13 14.03 -29.66
C ILE A 87 -39.29 15.02 -29.55
N TYR A 88 -39.61 15.47 -28.33
CA TYR A 88 -40.83 16.28 -28.08
C TYR A 88 -40.62 17.80 -28.16
N PHE A 89 -39.37 18.28 -28.15
CA PHE A 89 -39.01 19.71 -28.24
C PHE A 89 -38.12 19.98 -29.47
N PRO A 90 -38.70 20.05 -30.68
CA PRO A 90 -37.95 20.09 -31.94
C PRO A 90 -37.03 21.30 -32.06
N ASN A 91 -37.45 22.46 -31.54
CA ASN A 91 -36.66 23.69 -31.57
C ASN A 91 -35.33 23.57 -30.82
N HIS A 92 -35.20 22.61 -29.92
CA HIS A 92 -34.00 22.40 -29.08
C HIS A 92 -33.45 20.97 -29.26
N ALA A 93 -33.95 20.24 -30.26
CA ALA A 93 -33.63 18.83 -30.45
C ALA A 93 -32.13 18.59 -30.68
N ALA A 94 -31.45 19.49 -31.39
CA ALA A 94 -30.01 19.39 -31.62
C ALA A 94 -29.24 19.41 -30.29
N LEU A 95 -29.54 20.37 -29.41
CA LEU A 95 -28.90 20.50 -28.09
C LEU A 95 -29.09 19.23 -27.26
N PHE A 96 -30.33 18.75 -27.18
CA PHE A 96 -30.65 17.55 -26.40
C PHE A 96 -30.02 16.28 -26.96
N LYS A 97 -29.97 16.10 -28.29
CA LYS A 97 -29.34 14.92 -28.92
C LYS A 97 -27.83 14.92 -28.75
N ILE A 98 -27.18 16.07 -28.89
CA ILE A 98 -25.73 16.21 -28.68
C ILE A 98 -25.39 15.91 -27.21
N GLY A 99 -26.09 16.55 -26.27
CA GLY A 99 -25.90 16.29 -24.84
C GLY A 99 -26.17 14.83 -24.47
N GLY A 100 -27.26 14.24 -24.99
CA GLY A 100 -27.61 12.84 -24.77
C GLY A 100 -26.53 11.87 -25.26
N PHE A 101 -25.92 12.15 -26.42
CA PHE A 101 -24.80 11.36 -26.94
C PHE A 101 -23.54 11.50 -26.08
N MET A 102 -23.22 12.70 -25.57
CA MET A 102 -22.09 12.90 -24.66
C MET A 102 -22.26 12.07 -23.38
N PHE A 103 -23.45 12.10 -22.77
CA PHE A 103 -23.75 11.28 -21.59
C PHE A 103 -23.75 9.78 -21.90
N PHE A 104 -24.15 9.38 -23.11
CA PHE A 104 -24.09 7.98 -23.55
C PHE A 104 -22.65 7.47 -23.64
N VAL A 105 -21.75 8.26 -24.24
CA VAL A 105 -20.32 7.94 -24.30
C VAL A 105 -19.73 7.89 -22.90
N ALA A 106 -20.05 8.86 -22.04
CA ALA A 106 -19.61 8.87 -20.65
C ALA A 106 -20.10 7.65 -19.86
N ALA A 107 -21.35 7.22 -20.07
CA ALA A 107 -21.90 6.00 -19.47
C ALA A 107 -21.13 4.75 -19.92
N GLY A 108 -20.80 4.65 -21.21
CA GLY A 108 -20.00 3.55 -21.74
C GLY A 108 -18.59 3.51 -21.16
N LEU A 109 -17.90 4.66 -21.12
CA LEU A 109 -16.55 4.76 -20.54
C LEU A 109 -16.54 4.48 -19.04
N SER A 110 -17.51 5.02 -18.29
CA SER A 110 -17.64 4.77 -16.85
C SER A 110 -17.98 3.31 -16.56
N GLY A 111 -18.86 2.70 -17.35
CA GLY A 111 -19.19 1.27 -17.24
C GLY A 111 -17.99 0.38 -17.52
N TYR A 112 -17.23 0.69 -18.57
CA TYR A 112 -16.00 -0.01 -18.90
C TYR A 112 -14.93 0.17 -17.80
N GLY A 113 -14.76 1.40 -17.29
CA GLY A 113 -13.88 1.68 -16.16
C GLY A 113 -14.24 0.84 -14.93
N ASN A 114 -15.52 0.78 -14.56
CA ASN A 114 -15.97 0.00 -13.41
C ASN A 114 -15.84 -1.52 -13.59
N TRP A 115 -15.81 -2.00 -14.84
CA TRP A 115 -15.59 -3.41 -15.16
C TRP A 115 -14.13 -3.83 -15.04
N LEU A 116 -13.19 -2.92 -15.30
CA LEU A 116 -11.77 -3.20 -15.10
C LEU A 116 -11.45 -3.38 -13.60
N PRO A 117 -10.59 -4.35 -13.22
CA PRO A 117 -10.09 -4.46 -11.86
C PRO A 117 -9.45 -3.14 -11.43
N GLN A 118 -10.14 -2.40 -10.57
CA GLN A 118 -9.63 -1.16 -10.00
C GLN A 118 -8.58 -1.54 -8.96
N VAL A 119 -7.32 -1.24 -9.23
CA VAL A 119 -6.31 -1.16 -8.18
C VAL A 119 -6.64 0.13 -7.44
N GLU A 120 -7.15 0.02 -6.21
CA GLU A 120 -7.54 1.18 -5.41
C GLU A 120 -6.31 2.07 -5.16
N GLY A 121 -6.12 3.06 -6.03
CA GLY A 121 -5.37 4.27 -5.71
C GLY A 121 -6.20 5.17 -4.79
N GLY A 122 -6.78 4.59 -3.75
CA GLY A 122 -7.56 5.31 -2.76
C GLY A 122 -6.65 6.35 -2.12
N PHE A 123 -7.11 7.60 -2.07
CA PHE A 123 -6.51 8.61 -1.21
C PHE A 123 -6.31 7.97 0.17
N PRO A 124 -5.07 7.98 0.71
CA PRO A 124 -4.83 7.37 2.01
C PRO A 124 -5.77 8.05 3.02
N PRO A 125 -6.41 7.28 3.91
CA PRO A 125 -7.17 7.88 5.00
C PRO A 125 -6.24 8.87 5.74
N PRO A 126 -6.79 9.98 6.26
CA PRO A 126 -5.99 10.96 6.99
C PRO A 126 -5.14 10.25 8.05
N VAL A 127 -3.84 10.52 8.04
CA VAL A 127 -2.92 9.99 9.04
C VAL A 127 -3.36 10.56 10.39
N VAL A 128 -4.02 9.73 11.19
CA VAL A 128 -4.35 10.08 12.56
C VAL A 128 -3.04 10.04 13.32
N VAL A 129 -2.61 11.21 13.83
CA VAL A 129 -1.48 11.26 14.75
C VAL A 129 -1.91 10.49 16.00
N LEU A 130 -1.32 9.31 16.18
CA LEU A 130 -1.59 8.46 17.33
C LEU A 130 -0.82 8.99 18.54
N ASP A 131 -1.51 9.15 19.66
CA ASP A 131 -0.88 9.36 20.95
C ASP A 131 -0.57 8.00 21.59
N PHE A 132 0.61 7.47 21.29
CA PHE A 132 1.06 6.17 21.80
C PHE A 132 1.18 6.14 23.32
N GLN A 133 1.50 7.28 23.96
CA GLN A 133 1.75 7.32 25.39
C GLN A 133 0.47 7.09 26.21
N SER A 134 -0.70 7.50 25.70
CA SER A 134 -1.99 7.29 26.37
C SER A 134 -2.63 5.93 26.09
N MET A 135 -2.01 5.09 25.26
CA MET A 135 -2.54 3.77 24.93
C MET A 135 -2.28 2.75 26.04
N SER A 136 -3.23 1.83 26.21
CA SER A 136 -2.98 0.61 26.99
C SER A 136 -1.94 -0.29 26.31
N SER A 137 -1.32 -1.20 27.06
CA SER A 137 -0.35 -2.15 26.51
C SER A 137 -0.92 -2.99 25.36
N GLN A 138 -2.21 -3.36 25.42
CA GLN A 138 -2.85 -4.09 24.31
C GLN A 138 -3.02 -3.21 23.07
N GLN A 139 -3.43 -1.95 23.22
CA GLN A 139 -3.54 -1.03 22.08
C GLN A 139 -2.16 -0.75 21.46
N LEU A 140 -1.12 -0.59 22.27
CA LEU A 140 0.25 -0.50 21.79
C LEU A 140 0.68 -1.74 21.03
N ALA A 141 0.35 -2.94 21.53
CA ALA A 141 0.64 -4.18 20.82
C ALA A 141 -0.12 -4.28 19.49
N ASP A 142 -1.38 -3.86 19.45
CA ASP A 142 -2.17 -3.85 18.21
C ASP A 142 -1.57 -2.91 17.16
N GLU A 143 -1.08 -1.72 17.56
CA GLU A 143 -0.33 -0.83 16.68
C GLU A 143 1.03 -1.43 16.28
N GLY A 144 1.72 -2.11 17.19
CA GLY A 144 2.95 -2.85 16.90
C GLY A 144 2.72 -3.92 15.83
N GLU A 145 1.63 -4.68 15.92
CA GLU A 145 1.27 -5.68 14.92
C GLU A 145 1.01 -5.04 13.55
N LYS A 146 0.33 -3.89 13.51
CA LYS A 146 0.12 -3.14 12.26
C LYS A 146 1.45 -2.67 11.66
N ILE A 147 2.37 -2.18 12.47
CA ILE A 147 3.70 -1.75 12.00
C ILE A 147 4.46 -2.94 11.42
N ILE A 148 4.39 -4.12 12.04
CA ILE A 148 5.13 -5.31 11.60
C ILE A 148 4.50 -5.95 10.35
N PHE A 149 3.17 -6.16 10.35
CA PHE A 149 2.46 -6.99 9.37
C PHE A 149 1.46 -6.24 8.49
N GLY A 150 1.20 -4.96 8.76
CA GLY A 150 0.25 -4.13 7.99
C GLY A 150 -1.20 -4.28 8.44
N GLY A 151 -1.48 -5.00 9.53
CA GLY A 151 -2.82 -5.13 10.11
C GLY A 151 -2.84 -6.01 11.36
N ILE A 152 -3.88 -5.88 12.17
CA ILE A 152 -4.11 -6.74 13.35
C ILE A 152 -4.51 -8.14 12.88
N GLY A 153 -3.96 -9.18 13.52
CA GLY A 153 -4.16 -10.59 13.15
C GLY A 153 -3.42 -11.04 11.89
N LYS A 154 -2.75 -10.12 11.18
CA LYS A 154 -1.98 -10.42 9.97
C LYS A 154 -0.70 -11.20 10.25
N ASN A 155 -0.28 -11.35 11.51
CA ASN A 155 0.87 -12.15 11.87
C ASN A 155 0.79 -13.63 11.44
N LYS A 156 -0.42 -14.15 11.16
CA LYS A 156 -0.66 -15.52 10.72
C LYS A 156 -0.58 -15.68 9.20
N GLU A 157 -0.53 -14.58 8.46
CA GLU A 157 -0.50 -14.58 7.00
C GLU A 157 0.94 -14.53 6.49
N GLN A 158 1.39 -15.59 5.83
CA GLN A 158 2.74 -15.65 5.25
C GLN A 158 2.91 -14.55 4.18
N GLY A 159 3.91 -13.68 4.40
CA GLY A 159 4.21 -12.56 3.51
C GLY A 159 3.46 -11.26 3.84
N ALA A 160 2.64 -11.22 4.89
CA ALA A 160 2.11 -9.97 5.42
C ALA A 160 3.26 -9.07 5.92
N VAL A 161 3.18 -7.78 5.59
CA VAL A 161 4.25 -6.83 5.88
C VAL A 161 3.67 -5.43 6.07
N GLY A 162 4.08 -4.79 7.16
CA GLY A 162 3.76 -3.41 7.47
C GLY A 162 4.93 -2.47 7.21
N LYS A 163 4.81 -1.25 7.73
CA LYS A 163 5.84 -0.20 7.64
C LYS A 163 7.23 -0.68 8.09
N GLY A 164 7.28 -1.49 9.15
CA GLY A 164 8.53 -1.97 9.75
C GLY A 164 9.27 -3.00 8.90
N GLN A 165 8.62 -3.62 7.90
CA GLN A 165 9.22 -4.61 7.00
C GLN A 165 9.89 -5.82 7.67
N CYS A 166 9.70 -6.02 8.97
CA CYS A 166 10.39 -7.04 9.76
C CYS A 166 10.12 -8.48 9.25
N PRO A 167 8.88 -8.85 8.83
CA PRO A 167 8.57 -10.17 8.27
C PRO A 167 9.35 -10.55 7.01
N LEU A 168 10.00 -9.58 6.35
CA LEU A 168 10.85 -9.87 5.18
C LEU A 168 12.13 -10.62 5.57
N CYS A 169 12.55 -10.52 6.83
CA CYS A 169 13.81 -11.07 7.32
C CYS A 169 13.62 -12.03 8.49
N HIS A 170 12.72 -11.70 9.41
CA HIS A 170 12.53 -12.41 10.66
C HIS A 170 11.32 -13.34 10.62
N ALA A 171 11.50 -14.56 11.11
CA ALA A 171 10.39 -15.43 11.47
C ALA A 171 9.87 -15.08 12.87
N PHE A 172 8.56 -14.93 12.99
CA PHE A 172 7.91 -14.59 14.26
C PHE A 172 7.32 -15.80 14.96
N HIS A 173 6.89 -16.83 14.25
CA HIS A 173 6.36 -18.06 14.84
C HIS A 173 6.92 -19.30 14.11
N ALA A 174 6.79 -20.47 14.72
CA ALA A 174 7.18 -21.73 14.08
C ALA A 174 6.46 -21.88 12.73
N GLY A 175 7.20 -22.29 11.70
CA GLY A 175 6.69 -22.45 10.34
C GLY A 175 6.61 -21.16 9.50
N MET A 176 6.84 -19.98 10.07
CA MET A 176 6.98 -18.74 9.29
C MET A 176 8.34 -18.73 8.57
N LEU A 177 8.35 -18.39 7.29
CA LEU A 177 9.61 -18.26 6.55
C LEU A 177 10.32 -16.97 6.98
N GLY A 178 11.57 -17.09 7.41
CA GLY A 178 12.42 -15.98 7.84
C GLY A 178 13.77 -16.49 8.32
N GLU A 179 14.69 -16.74 7.39
CA GLU A 179 16.02 -17.29 7.67
C GLU A 179 17.14 -16.27 7.51
N ARG A 180 16.81 -15.05 7.09
CA ARG A 180 17.80 -13.99 6.86
C ARG A 180 18.34 -13.40 8.16
N ALA A 181 17.49 -13.37 9.18
CA ALA A 181 17.79 -12.83 10.48
C ALA A 181 17.27 -13.79 11.55
N PRO A 182 17.75 -13.69 12.81
CA PRO A 182 17.34 -14.60 13.87
C PRO A 182 15.82 -14.62 14.04
N ASN A 183 15.26 -15.79 14.34
CA ASN A 183 13.84 -15.86 14.71
C ASN A 183 13.57 -15.03 15.97
N LEU A 184 12.37 -14.45 16.04
CA LEU A 184 11.95 -13.57 17.13
C LEU A 184 11.00 -14.25 18.13
N VAL A 185 10.71 -15.55 17.95
CA VAL A 185 9.98 -16.37 18.94
C VAL A 185 10.75 -16.34 20.26
N GLY A 186 10.13 -15.99 21.37
CA GLY A 186 10.78 -16.00 22.70
C GLY A 186 11.93 -14.99 22.85
N LEU A 187 11.99 -13.96 22.00
CA LEU A 187 13.02 -12.91 22.07
C LEU A 187 13.12 -12.26 23.45
N PRO A 188 12.02 -11.85 24.14
CA PRO A 188 12.11 -11.22 25.45
C PRO A 188 12.93 -12.02 26.48
N ALA A 189 12.77 -13.35 26.48
CA ALA A 189 13.50 -14.23 27.39
C ALA A 189 14.96 -14.39 26.98
N ARG A 190 15.24 -14.57 25.68
CA ARG A 190 16.61 -14.79 25.17
C ARG A 190 17.48 -13.55 25.24
N ALA A 191 16.90 -12.37 25.01
CA ALA A 191 17.63 -11.10 24.96
C ALA A 191 18.55 -10.92 26.16
N GLY A 192 17.98 -11.03 27.38
CA GLY A 192 18.77 -10.91 28.61
C GLY A 192 19.59 -12.15 28.95
N LYS A 193 19.02 -13.36 28.81
CA LYS A 193 19.62 -14.59 29.36
C LYS A 193 20.67 -15.23 28.46
N GLU A 194 20.55 -15.05 27.14
CA GLU A 194 21.41 -15.72 26.16
C GLU A 194 22.22 -14.71 25.35
N ARG A 195 21.60 -13.63 24.87
CA ARG A 195 22.25 -12.70 23.94
C ARG A 195 23.24 -11.78 24.62
N LEU A 196 22.86 -11.18 25.74
CA LEU A 196 23.78 -10.34 26.54
C LEU A 196 24.93 -11.13 27.17
N GLU A 197 24.71 -12.40 27.46
CA GLU A 197 25.73 -13.30 28.02
C GLU A 197 26.62 -13.94 26.94
N ASP A 198 26.35 -13.70 25.65
CA ASP A 198 27.22 -14.15 24.58
C ASP A 198 28.60 -13.48 24.71
N PRO A 199 29.71 -14.25 24.74
CA PRO A 199 31.06 -13.69 24.83
C PRO A 199 31.38 -12.66 23.75
N LYS A 200 30.75 -12.75 22.57
CA LYS A 200 30.94 -11.82 21.45
C LYS A 200 30.23 -10.48 21.64
N TYR A 201 29.23 -10.38 22.52
CA TYR A 201 28.51 -9.11 22.77
C TYR A 201 29.44 -7.99 23.31
N SER A 202 30.58 -8.37 23.87
CA SER A 202 31.68 -7.47 24.26
C SER A 202 31.36 -6.44 25.36
N LYS A 203 30.12 -6.36 25.87
CA LYS A 203 29.67 -5.60 27.07
C LYS A 203 30.41 -4.26 27.28
N GLY A 204 30.34 -3.38 26.28
CA GLY A 204 30.88 -2.02 26.29
C GLY A 204 32.31 -1.88 25.79
N LYS A 205 32.98 -2.96 25.38
CA LYS A 205 34.37 -2.94 24.88
C LYS A 205 34.40 -2.86 23.35
N ALA A 206 34.07 -1.70 22.78
CA ALA A 206 34.00 -1.50 21.32
C ALA A 206 35.27 -1.93 20.56
N ALA A 207 36.45 -1.59 21.10
CA ALA A 207 37.74 -1.94 20.49
C ALA A 207 38.02 -3.45 20.44
N GLY A 208 37.37 -4.24 21.30
CA GLY A 208 37.51 -5.70 21.35
C GLY A 208 36.48 -6.47 20.53
N ARG A 209 35.56 -5.80 19.82
CA ARG A 209 34.54 -6.47 19.00
C ARG A 209 35.17 -7.10 17.78
N ASP A 210 34.68 -8.25 17.35
CA ASP A 210 35.12 -8.90 16.10
C ASP A 210 34.29 -8.49 14.86
N PHE A 211 33.23 -7.72 15.07
CA PHE A 211 32.30 -7.27 14.03
C PHE A 211 32.88 -6.14 13.17
N ALA A 212 32.32 -5.95 11.97
CA ALA A 212 32.72 -4.89 11.05
C ALA A 212 32.42 -3.51 11.63
N GLN A 213 31.30 -3.38 12.35
CA GLN A 213 30.93 -2.16 13.05
C GLN A 213 31.33 -2.26 14.51
N LYS A 214 32.40 -1.55 14.88
CA LYS A 214 32.86 -1.50 16.27
C LYS A 214 31.94 -0.66 17.13
N GLU A 215 31.46 0.46 16.62
CA GLU A 215 30.56 1.38 17.32
C GLU A 215 29.81 2.21 16.27
N ALA A 216 28.48 2.25 16.32
CA ALA A 216 27.66 3.11 15.46
C ALA A 216 27.49 4.53 16.03
N PHE A 217 27.42 4.61 17.35
CA PHE A 217 27.17 5.80 18.14
C PHE A 217 27.77 5.58 19.54
N PRO A 218 28.10 6.65 20.28
CA PRO A 218 28.65 6.54 21.63
C PRO A 218 27.76 5.67 22.52
N GLY A 219 28.33 4.59 23.06
CA GLY A 219 27.61 3.67 23.95
C GLY A 219 26.94 2.49 23.25
N ALA A 220 27.15 2.28 21.95
CA ALA A 220 26.71 1.04 21.31
C ALA A 220 27.42 -0.18 21.94
N GLY A 221 26.69 -1.28 22.10
CA GLY A 221 27.04 -2.53 22.80
C GLY A 221 27.18 -2.38 24.31
N THR A 222 26.36 -1.54 24.96
CA THR A 222 26.33 -1.31 26.42
C THR A 222 24.99 -1.64 27.06
N ALA A 223 24.16 -2.46 26.41
CA ALA A 223 22.90 -2.88 26.99
C ALA A 223 23.11 -3.71 28.27
N GLU A 224 22.29 -3.41 29.27
CA GLU A 224 22.36 -3.97 30.62
C GLU A 224 21.25 -4.99 30.89
N ASN A 225 20.17 -4.94 30.10
CA ASN A 225 19.01 -5.81 30.25
C ASN A 225 18.40 -6.18 28.88
N GLY A 226 17.45 -7.11 28.88
CA GLY A 226 16.85 -7.62 27.65
C GLY A 226 16.16 -6.55 26.80
N GLN A 227 15.53 -5.56 27.42
CA GLN A 227 14.88 -4.46 26.69
C GLN A 227 15.91 -3.57 25.99
N GLU A 228 16.99 -3.21 26.70
CA GLU A 228 18.08 -2.45 26.10
C GLU A 228 18.77 -3.21 24.97
N TYR A 229 18.91 -4.53 25.08
CA TYR A 229 19.47 -5.36 24.01
C TYR A 229 18.62 -5.29 22.74
N ILE A 230 17.29 -5.34 22.88
CA ILE A 230 16.36 -5.22 21.73
C ILE A 230 16.52 -3.84 21.09
N ALA A 231 16.47 -2.77 21.90
CA ALA A 231 16.61 -1.40 21.42
C ALA A 231 17.94 -1.15 20.71
N GLU A 232 19.04 -1.66 21.27
CA GLU A 232 20.36 -1.57 20.67
C GLU A 232 20.48 -2.39 19.39
N SER A 233 19.91 -3.59 19.34
CA SER A 233 19.92 -4.43 18.14
C SER A 233 19.19 -3.76 16.96
N HIS A 234 18.14 -2.99 17.25
CA HIS A 234 17.44 -2.17 16.25
C HIS A 234 18.23 -0.92 15.81
N ALA A 235 19.03 -0.34 16.72
CA ALA A 235 19.83 0.86 16.46
C ALA A 235 21.17 0.56 15.78
N CYS A 236 21.86 -0.51 16.19
CA CYS A 236 23.12 -0.98 15.62
C CYS A 236 23.12 -2.51 15.41
N PRO A 237 22.44 -3.01 14.36
CA PRO A 237 22.37 -4.45 14.10
C PRO A 237 23.73 -5.11 13.87
N SER A 238 24.72 -4.37 13.36
CA SER A 238 26.08 -4.88 13.12
C SER A 238 27.04 -4.71 14.30
N CYS A 239 26.62 -4.08 15.42
CA CYS A 239 27.43 -4.02 16.64
C CYS A 239 27.49 -5.37 17.36
N PHE A 240 26.45 -6.19 17.19
CA PHE A 240 26.44 -7.58 17.60
C PHE A 240 25.62 -8.40 16.61
N VAL A 241 26.29 -9.30 15.89
CA VAL A 241 25.64 -10.20 14.94
C VAL A 241 25.51 -11.58 15.59
N VAL A 242 24.28 -12.08 15.65
CA VAL A 242 24.04 -13.45 16.11
C VAL A 242 24.71 -14.43 15.16
N ALA A 243 25.46 -15.39 15.73
CA ALA A 243 26.15 -16.42 14.95
C ALA A 243 25.19 -17.13 13.97
N GLY A 244 25.64 -17.30 12.73
CA GLY A 244 24.90 -17.91 11.62
C GLY A 244 24.01 -16.95 10.82
N TYR A 245 23.88 -15.68 11.23
CA TYR A 245 22.97 -14.71 10.60
C TYR A 245 23.65 -13.48 9.99
N GLY A 246 24.98 -13.47 9.86
CA GLY A 246 25.63 -12.39 9.13
C GLY A 246 25.49 -12.52 7.63
N VAL A 247 25.79 -11.41 6.95
CA VAL A 247 25.88 -11.37 5.49
C VAL A 247 26.89 -12.41 5.01
N LYS A 248 26.48 -13.23 4.03
CA LYS A 248 27.31 -14.29 3.46
C LYS A 248 28.66 -13.73 2.99
N GLY A 249 29.76 -14.37 3.40
CA GLY A 249 31.12 -13.94 3.09
C GLY A 249 31.74 -12.97 4.09
N THR A 250 30.99 -12.52 5.10
CA THR A 250 31.52 -11.66 6.18
C THR A 250 31.92 -12.44 7.44
N ASN A 251 31.61 -13.75 7.50
CA ASN A 251 31.81 -14.60 8.69
C ASN A 251 31.14 -14.02 9.95
N ASP A 252 29.85 -13.70 9.83
CA ASP A 252 29.03 -13.11 10.91
C ASP A 252 29.54 -11.75 11.42
N LYS A 253 30.21 -10.96 10.57
CA LYS A 253 30.73 -9.64 10.96
C LYS A 253 29.82 -8.48 10.61
N GLU A 254 28.92 -8.66 9.65
CA GLU A 254 27.95 -7.64 9.22
C GLU A 254 26.54 -8.22 9.26
N SER A 255 25.60 -7.47 9.82
CA SER A 255 24.18 -7.86 9.87
C SER A 255 23.47 -7.50 8.55
N PRO A 256 22.59 -8.36 8.03
CA PRO A 256 21.71 -8.02 6.92
C PRO A 256 20.52 -7.14 7.34
N MET A 257 20.31 -6.93 8.65
CA MET A 257 19.27 -6.07 9.18
C MET A 257 19.72 -4.60 9.10
N PRO A 258 18.92 -3.70 8.49
CA PRO A 258 19.20 -2.28 8.50
C PRO A 258 18.90 -1.67 9.88
N ALA A 259 19.51 -0.53 10.19
CA ALA A 259 19.09 0.27 11.34
C ALA A 259 17.68 0.83 11.07
N ILE A 260 16.66 0.29 11.73
CA ILE A 260 15.25 0.49 11.35
C ILE A 260 14.69 1.89 11.66
N HIS A 261 15.40 2.66 12.48
CA HIS A 261 15.15 4.09 12.70
C HIS A 261 15.72 4.97 11.58
N LYS A 262 16.50 4.42 10.64
CA LYS A 262 17.02 5.17 9.49
C LYS A 262 16.20 4.85 8.23
N PRO A 263 16.26 5.72 7.19
CA PRO A 263 15.66 5.41 5.91
C PRO A 263 16.15 4.06 5.35
N PRO A 264 15.29 3.29 4.66
CA PRO A 264 13.95 3.67 4.20
C PRO A 264 12.80 3.41 5.18
N ILE A 265 13.05 2.72 6.31
CA ILE A 265 11.99 2.27 7.22
C ILE A 265 11.58 3.41 8.17
N SER A 266 12.56 4.11 8.74
CA SER A 266 12.36 5.34 9.54
C SER A 266 11.29 5.20 10.65
N LEU A 267 11.34 4.15 11.46
CA LEU A 267 10.43 4.01 12.60
C LEU A 267 10.76 5.03 13.70
N SER A 268 9.74 5.72 14.20
CA SER A 268 9.88 6.62 15.35
C SER A 268 10.08 5.83 16.66
N LEU A 269 10.47 6.52 17.73
CA LEU A 269 10.65 5.86 19.03
C LEU A 269 9.33 5.29 19.56
N GLU A 270 8.23 5.98 19.30
CA GLU A 270 6.89 5.54 19.69
C GLU A 270 6.43 4.30 18.92
N GLU A 271 6.73 4.25 17.61
CA GLU A 271 6.47 3.07 16.77
C GLU A 271 7.33 1.88 17.21
N LEU A 272 8.59 2.12 17.57
CA LEU A 272 9.48 1.09 18.12
C LEU A 272 8.98 0.57 19.47
N ALA A 273 8.45 1.45 20.32
CA ALA A 273 7.84 1.04 21.58
C ALA A 273 6.59 0.15 21.38
N ALA A 274 5.77 0.45 20.38
CA ALA A 274 4.63 -0.39 20.00
C ALA A 274 5.08 -1.77 19.49
N VAL A 275 6.11 -1.82 18.64
CA VAL A 275 6.72 -3.06 18.13
C VAL A 275 7.23 -3.93 19.27
N ASP A 276 8.00 -3.36 20.20
CA ASP A 276 8.53 -4.10 21.34
C ASP A 276 7.40 -4.57 22.24
N THR A 277 6.43 -3.72 22.55
CA THR A 277 5.26 -4.10 23.36
C THR A 277 4.54 -5.33 22.79
N TRP A 278 4.36 -5.39 21.46
CA TRP A 278 3.82 -6.56 20.79
C TRP A 278 4.70 -7.80 20.93
N LEU A 279 6.03 -7.66 20.85
CA LEU A 279 6.99 -8.77 21.02
C LEU A 279 6.92 -9.42 22.41
N TYR A 280 6.58 -8.67 23.46
CA TYR A 280 6.36 -9.23 24.80
C TYR A 280 4.98 -9.89 24.93
N LEU A 281 3.92 -9.14 24.60
CA LEU A 281 2.55 -9.59 24.83
C LEU A 281 2.17 -10.83 24.03
N ARG A 282 2.70 -10.98 22.81
CA ARG A 282 2.49 -12.19 22.00
C ARG A 282 3.03 -13.48 22.63
N GLU A 283 4.04 -13.36 23.48
CA GLU A 283 4.66 -14.48 24.21
C GLU A 283 3.96 -14.73 25.55
N GLY A 284 2.89 -13.98 25.86
CA GLY A 284 2.18 -14.05 27.15
C GLY A 284 2.97 -13.44 28.31
N VAL A 285 3.92 -12.55 28.02
CA VAL A 285 4.76 -11.87 29.02
C VAL A 285 4.35 -10.40 29.08
N ASP A 286 4.30 -9.84 30.29
CA ASP A 286 4.06 -8.41 30.48
C ASP A 286 5.21 -7.60 29.86
N ALA A 287 4.85 -6.62 29.03
CA ALA A 287 5.80 -5.70 28.45
C ALA A 287 6.28 -4.69 29.51
N PRO A 288 7.54 -4.19 29.43
CA PRO A 288 7.93 -2.97 30.10
C PRO A 288 7.00 -1.81 29.70
N SER A 289 6.90 -0.80 30.55
CA SER A 289 6.08 0.37 30.25
C SER A 289 6.58 1.11 29.00
N PHE A 290 5.69 1.86 28.35
CA PHE A 290 6.03 2.69 27.19
C PHE A 290 7.26 3.58 27.47
N ASP A 291 7.28 4.25 28.62
CA ASP A 291 8.37 5.15 29.01
C ASP A 291 9.71 4.42 29.20
N GLU A 292 9.70 3.20 29.76
CA GLU A 292 10.91 2.37 29.91
C GLU A 292 11.46 1.91 28.56
N ILE A 293 10.57 1.53 27.63
CA ILE A 293 10.96 1.13 26.28
C ILE A 293 11.54 2.33 25.54
N VAL A 294 10.84 3.47 25.53
CA VAL A 294 11.31 4.70 24.86
C VAL A 294 12.66 5.11 25.43
N LYS A 295 12.83 5.15 26.76
CA LYS A 295 14.11 5.48 27.39
C LYS A 295 15.25 4.55 26.96
N SER A 296 14.96 3.26 26.75
CA SER A 296 15.93 2.31 26.20
C SER A 296 16.37 2.70 24.79
N TYR A 297 15.43 3.11 23.92
CA TYR A 297 15.79 3.62 22.60
C TYR A 297 16.52 4.95 22.64
N GLU A 298 16.17 5.85 23.56
CA GLU A 298 16.86 7.14 23.70
C GLU A 298 18.34 6.99 24.04
N LYS A 299 18.69 5.92 24.79
CA LYS A 299 20.08 5.54 25.08
C LYS A 299 20.87 5.18 23.82
N PHE A 300 20.25 4.55 22.83
CA PHE A 300 20.93 4.00 21.65
C PHE A 300 20.65 4.76 20.35
N ILE A 301 19.69 5.67 20.33
CA ILE A 301 19.38 6.52 19.18
C ILE A 301 19.58 7.99 19.60
N PRO A 302 20.75 8.58 19.26
CA PRO A 302 21.03 9.97 19.53
C PRO A 302 19.94 10.88 18.98
N GLU A 303 19.65 11.99 19.65
CA GLU A 303 18.56 12.90 19.27
C GLU A 303 18.66 13.36 17.80
N ALA A 304 19.88 13.63 17.31
CA ALA A 304 20.13 14.01 15.93
C ALA A 304 19.79 12.93 14.89
N ASP A 305 19.80 11.66 15.30
CA ASP A 305 19.55 10.49 14.45
C ASP A 305 18.10 10.00 14.55
N ARG A 306 17.29 10.56 15.45
CA ARG A 306 15.87 10.20 15.59
C ARG A 306 15.09 10.68 14.36
N PRO A 307 14.22 9.84 13.77
CA PRO A 307 13.30 10.30 12.76
C PRO A 307 12.52 11.51 13.26
N LYS A 308 12.58 12.60 12.50
CA LYS A 308 11.72 13.75 12.78
C LYS A 308 10.28 13.27 12.68
N LYS A 309 9.47 13.60 13.70
CA LYS A 309 8.01 13.47 13.58
C LYS A 309 7.62 14.12 12.26
N GLN A 310 6.87 13.38 11.46
CA GLN A 310 6.56 13.76 10.09
C GLN A 310 5.57 14.94 10.15
N GLU A 311 6.09 16.16 10.35
CA GLU A 311 5.33 17.39 10.24
C GLU A 311 4.90 17.55 8.78
N ASP A 312 3.58 17.54 8.57
CA ASP A 312 2.88 18.03 7.39
C ASP A 312 3.58 17.81 6.04
N LYS A 313 3.73 16.54 5.63
CA LYS A 313 3.67 16.26 4.19
C LYS A 313 2.20 16.26 3.77
N PRO A 314 1.81 17.00 2.71
CA PRO A 314 0.51 16.82 2.10
C PRO A 314 0.33 15.34 1.80
N ALA A 315 -0.84 14.80 2.13
CA ALA A 315 -1.21 13.40 1.95
C ALA A 315 -0.94 12.96 0.50
N GLY A 316 0.21 12.33 0.31
CA GLY A 316 0.68 11.79 -0.96
C GLY A 316 1.65 10.62 -0.80
N GLY A 317 1.99 10.23 0.43
CA GLY A 317 2.68 8.99 0.74
C GLY A 317 1.65 7.96 1.17
N SER A 318 1.07 7.26 0.21
CA SER A 318 0.37 5.99 0.43
C SER A 318 1.24 5.04 1.27
N ASP A 319 0.62 4.06 1.94
CA ASP A 319 1.22 2.87 2.59
C ASP A 319 2.01 1.96 1.60
N LEU A 320 2.45 2.52 0.48
CA LEU A 320 3.32 1.95 -0.53
C LEU A 320 4.77 2.08 -0.06
N MET A 321 5.53 1.02 -0.29
CA MET A 321 6.97 1.01 -0.13
C MET A 321 7.67 1.96 -1.12
N ALA A 322 7.12 2.12 -2.32
CA ALA A 322 7.61 3.08 -3.31
C ALA A 322 6.49 3.51 -4.26
N ASP A 323 6.51 4.78 -4.66
CA ASP A 323 5.47 5.38 -5.51
C ASP A 323 5.95 5.66 -6.96
N GLY A 324 7.25 5.50 -7.22
CA GLY A 324 7.84 5.67 -8.54
C GLY A 324 8.31 7.09 -8.83
N THR A 325 8.19 8.02 -7.88
CA THR A 325 8.87 9.33 -7.94
C THR A 325 10.38 9.20 -7.73
N GLU A 326 10.81 8.11 -7.09
CA GLU A 326 12.21 7.85 -6.78
C GLU A 326 12.98 7.22 -7.95
N THR A 327 14.32 7.26 -7.89
CA THR A 327 15.19 6.54 -8.83
C THR A 327 15.07 5.02 -8.61
N VAL A 328 15.37 4.24 -9.64
CA VAL A 328 15.13 2.78 -9.61
C VAL A 328 15.91 2.04 -8.51
N ASP A 329 17.12 2.50 -8.17
CA ASP A 329 17.92 1.96 -7.08
C ASP A 329 17.26 2.21 -5.70
N VAL A 330 16.70 3.40 -5.50
CA VAL A 330 15.95 3.73 -4.28
C VAL A 330 14.69 2.87 -4.18
N ILE A 331 13.98 2.63 -5.30
CA ILE A 331 12.82 1.72 -5.32
C ILE A 331 13.23 0.31 -4.88
N PHE A 332 14.32 -0.25 -5.42
CA PHE A 332 14.81 -1.56 -5.03
C PHE A 332 15.23 -1.63 -3.56
N GLN A 333 15.79 -0.55 -3.01
CA GLN A 333 16.15 -0.47 -1.59
C GLN A 333 14.91 -0.39 -0.70
N LYS A 334 13.95 0.48 -1.00
CA LYS A 334 12.72 0.64 -0.21
C LYS A 334 11.89 -0.65 -0.18
N ALA A 335 11.86 -1.39 -1.29
CA ALA A 335 11.20 -2.69 -1.40
C ALA A 335 12.05 -3.87 -0.87
N GLN A 336 13.27 -3.61 -0.40
CA GLN A 336 14.23 -4.61 0.11
C GLN A 336 14.64 -5.69 -0.92
N CYS A 337 14.42 -5.45 -2.23
CA CYS A 337 14.79 -6.39 -3.28
C CYS A 337 16.29 -6.68 -3.27
N VAL A 338 17.11 -5.65 -3.02
CA VAL A 338 18.59 -5.72 -2.97
C VAL A 338 19.12 -6.71 -1.93
N ALA A 339 18.29 -7.00 -0.92
CA ALA A 339 18.70 -7.79 0.22
C ALA A 339 18.49 -9.30 -0.01
N CYS A 340 17.55 -9.67 -0.88
CA CYS A 340 17.32 -11.05 -1.29
C CYS A 340 17.98 -11.39 -2.63
N HIS A 341 18.03 -10.43 -3.55
CA HIS A 341 18.49 -10.63 -4.92
C HIS A 341 19.83 -9.98 -5.22
N THR A 342 20.59 -10.62 -6.11
CA THR A 342 21.69 -9.97 -6.80
C THR A 342 21.11 -9.20 -7.98
N ILE A 343 21.35 -7.89 -8.03
CA ILE A 343 20.79 -7.01 -9.07
C ILE A 343 21.95 -6.24 -9.72
N PRO A 344 22.45 -6.69 -10.88
CA PRO A 344 23.57 -6.04 -11.55
C PRO A 344 23.32 -4.56 -11.79
N GLY A 345 24.27 -3.72 -11.41
CA GLY A 345 24.20 -2.26 -11.55
C GLY A 345 23.52 -1.51 -10.41
N ILE A 346 22.87 -2.21 -9.47
CA ILE A 346 22.32 -1.59 -8.26
C ILE A 346 23.33 -1.72 -7.11
N PRO A 347 23.78 -0.60 -6.50
CA PRO A 347 24.72 -0.62 -5.39
C PRO A 347 24.23 -1.48 -4.22
N GLY A 348 25.11 -2.34 -3.69
CA GLY A 348 24.82 -3.19 -2.54
C GLY A 348 23.93 -4.41 -2.82
N ALA A 349 23.37 -4.55 -4.02
CA ALA A 349 22.48 -5.66 -4.37
C ALA A 349 23.24 -6.96 -4.65
N LYS A 350 23.61 -7.66 -3.57
CA LYS A 350 24.36 -8.94 -3.59
C LYS A 350 23.60 -10.07 -2.90
N GLY A 351 22.28 -9.95 -2.77
CA GLY A 351 21.46 -10.99 -2.14
C GLY A 351 21.55 -12.32 -2.88
N THR A 352 21.50 -13.43 -2.14
CA THR A 352 21.57 -14.80 -2.70
C THR A 352 20.43 -15.70 -2.22
N ILE A 353 19.43 -15.11 -1.57
CA ILE A 353 18.22 -15.81 -1.09
C ILE A 353 17.23 -16.01 -2.25
N GLY A 354 17.23 -15.07 -3.20
CA GLY A 354 16.53 -15.19 -4.47
C GLY A 354 17.51 -15.28 -5.66
N PRO A 355 17.01 -15.58 -6.87
CA PRO A 355 17.82 -15.64 -8.08
C PRO A 355 18.46 -14.29 -8.41
N ALA A 356 19.58 -14.33 -9.15
CA ALA A 356 20.11 -13.12 -9.78
C ALA A 356 19.12 -12.59 -10.83
N LEU A 357 18.88 -11.28 -10.81
CA LEU A 357 17.88 -10.61 -11.66
C LEU A 357 18.51 -10.14 -12.98
N GLU A 358 18.85 -11.09 -13.84
CA GLU A 358 19.33 -10.87 -15.21
C GLU A 358 18.23 -11.18 -16.23
N GLU A 359 17.08 -10.53 -16.05
CA GLU A 359 15.83 -10.94 -16.71
C GLU A 359 15.81 -10.66 -18.21
N GLY A 360 16.59 -9.70 -18.70
CA GLY A 360 16.82 -9.49 -20.13
C GLY A 360 17.40 -10.70 -20.86
N THR A 361 18.06 -11.61 -20.15
CA THR A 361 18.49 -12.92 -20.66
C THR A 361 17.56 -14.04 -20.20
N ASN A 362 17.24 -14.08 -18.91
CA ASN A 362 16.66 -15.26 -18.27
C ASN A 362 15.14 -15.38 -18.45
N ALA A 363 14.39 -14.29 -18.60
CA ALA A 363 12.93 -14.34 -18.61
C ALA A 363 12.37 -15.22 -19.74
N LEU A 364 12.92 -15.11 -20.96
CA LEU A 364 12.50 -15.94 -22.10
C LEU A 364 12.82 -17.42 -21.90
N LEU A 365 13.89 -17.75 -21.18
CA LEU A 365 14.25 -19.14 -20.86
C LEU A 365 13.30 -19.70 -19.80
N ARG A 366 13.00 -18.91 -18.77
CA ARG A 366 12.10 -19.28 -17.67
C ARG A 366 10.66 -19.46 -18.13
N MET A 367 10.15 -18.62 -19.04
CA MET A 367 8.82 -18.79 -19.64
C MET A 367 8.69 -20.06 -20.49
N LYS A 368 9.80 -20.65 -20.94
CA LYS A 368 9.83 -21.93 -21.68
C LYS A 368 10.01 -23.14 -20.75
N ASP A 369 10.23 -22.93 -19.47
CA ASP A 369 10.34 -24.03 -18.51
C ASP A 369 8.99 -24.75 -18.41
N LYS A 370 9.02 -26.08 -18.34
CA LYS A 370 7.82 -26.92 -18.22
C LYS A 370 7.04 -26.67 -16.92
N ASP A 371 7.71 -26.16 -15.89
CA ASP A 371 7.11 -25.86 -14.59
C ASP A 371 6.59 -24.41 -14.51
N TYR A 372 6.73 -23.62 -15.59
CA TYR A 372 6.14 -22.29 -15.70
C TYR A 372 4.62 -22.36 -15.83
N LYS A 373 3.90 -21.82 -14.84
CA LYS A 373 2.43 -21.79 -14.77
C LYS A 373 1.85 -20.40 -15.00
N GLY A 374 2.71 -19.43 -15.31
CA GLY A 374 2.31 -18.07 -15.60
C GLY A 374 1.74 -17.88 -17.01
N SER A 375 1.37 -16.65 -17.30
CA SER A 375 0.69 -16.24 -18.54
C SER A 375 1.50 -15.25 -19.37
N ALA A 376 2.68 -14.84 -18.89
CA ALA A 376 3.52 -13.87 -19.55
C ALA A 376 3.99 -14.36 -20.93
N LYS A 377 4.11 -13.41 -21.87
CA LYS A 377 4.56 -13.68 -23.24
C LYS A 377 5.79 -12.87 -23.63
N THR A 378 6.09 -11.83 -22.86
CA THR A 378 7.23 -10.93 -23.10
C THR A 378 8.09 -10.84 -21.84
N VAL A 379 9.34 -10.37 -22.00
CA VAL A 379 10.24 -10.14 -20.86
C VAL A 379 9.63 -9.19 -19.83
N PRO A 380 9.07 -8.02 -20.22
CA PRO A 380 8.39 -7.13 -19.28
C PRO A 380 7.22 -7.80 -18.54
N ASP A 381 6.38 -8.56 -19.26
CA ASP A 381 5.24 -9.26 -18.66
C ASP A 381 5.70 -10.27 -17.60
N TYR A 382 6.78 -11.00 -17.88
CA TYR A 382 7.32 -12.00 -16.96
C TYR A 382 7.84 -11.35 -15.68
N ILE A 383 8.54 -10.22 -15.79
CA ILE A 383 9.04 -9.48 -14.63
C ILE A 383 7.89 -8.92 -13.80
N MET A 384 6.89 -8.32 -14.46
CA MET A 384 5.67 -7.82 -13.81
C MET A 384 4.93 -8.95 -13.07
N GLU A 385 4.72 -10.09 -13.73
CA GLU A 385 4.07 -11.25 -13.14
C GLU A 385 4.86 -11.81 -11.95
N SER A 386 6.20 -11.86 -12.06
CA SER A 386 7.07 -12.31 -10.97
C SER A 386 7.01 -11.39 -9.75
N ILE A 387 6.71 -10.09 -9.92
CA ILE A 387 6.57 -9.14 -8.81
C ILE A 387 5.17 -9.22 -8.19
N VAL A 388 4.13 -9.25 -9.02
CA VAL A 388 2.73 -9.20 -8.56
C VAL A 388 2.23 -10.56 -8.08
N THR A 389 2.70 -11.65 -8.71
CA THR A 389 2.32 -13.04 -8.43
C THR A 389 3.56 -13.94 -8.35
N PRO A 390 4.45 -13.75 -7.35
CA PRO A 390 5.76 -14.41 -7.32
C PRO A 390 5.71 -15.94 -7.32
N SER A 391 4.65 -16.55 -6.77
CA SER A 391 4.47 -18.01 -6.78
C SER A 391 3.93 -18.57 -8.11
N ALA A 392 3.65 -17.74 -9.14
CA ALA A 392 3.28 -18.22 -10.46
C ALA A 392 4.40 -19.04 -11.11
N TYR A 393 5.65 -18.67 -10.83
CA TYR A 393 6.82 -19.45 -11.17
C TYR A 393 7.97 -19.18 -10.20
N VAL A 394 8.44 -20.23 -9.55
CA VAL A 394 9.58 -20.16 -8.63
C VAL A 394 10.79 -20.78 -9.30
N VAL A 395 11.85 -19.97 -9.43
CA VAL A 395 13.12 -20.42 -10.01
C VAL A 395 13.74 -21.47 -9.09
N LYS A 396 14.09 -22.64 -9.60
CA LYS A 396 14.79 -23.66 -8.81
C LYS A 396 16.26 -23.27 -8.59
N PRO A 397 16.88 -23.61 -7.44
CA PRO A 397 16.33 -24.37 -6.32
C PRO A 397 15.71 -23.50 -5.20
N PHE A 398 15.31 -22.26 -5.50
CA PHE A 398 14.83 -21.33 -4.47
C PHE A 398 13.46 -21.79 -3.90
N PRO A 399 13.22 -21.59 -2.59
CA PRO A 399 11.96 -21.97 -1.97
C PRO A 399 10.80 -21.06 -2.42
N ASP A 400 9.60 -21.63 -2.51
CA ASP A 400 8.37 -20.87 -2.73
C ASP A 400 7.99 -20.07 -1.46
N ASN A 401 7.22 -19.01 -1.64
CA ASN A 401 6.74 -18.10 -0.57
C ASN A 401 7.85 -17.30 0.15
N THR A 402 9.08 -17.33 -0.36
CA THR A 402 10.17 -16.46 0.10
C THR A 402 10.01 -15.04 -0.41
N MET A 403 9.55 -14.85 -1.66
CA MET A 403 9.26 -13.53 -2.20
C MET A 403 7.85 -13.07 -1.74
N PRO A 404 7.72 -11.91 -1.08
CA PRO A 404 6.44 -11.40 -0.59
C PRO A 404 5.39 -11.23 -1.69
N LYS A 405 4.15 -11.70 -1.43
CA LYS A 405 3.01 -11.60 -2.37
C LYS A 405 2.28 -10.25 -2.34
N ILE A 406 2.77 -9.34 -1.50
CA ILE A 406 2.19 -8.03 -1.23
C ILE A 406 2.67 -6.95 -2.20
N PHE A 407 3.70 -7.22 -3.02
CA PHE A 407 4.33 -6.16 -3.81
C PHE A 407 3.38 -5.53 -4.83
N GLY A 408 2.41 -6.29 -5.36
CA GLY A 408 1.35 -5.73 -6.20
C GLY A 408 0.41 -4.75 -5.50
N GLN A 409 0.37 -4.77 -4.16
CA GLN A 409 -0.41 -3.85 -3.33
C GLN A 409 0.45 -2.74 -2.72
N LYS A 410 1.74 -3.00 -2.52
CA LYS A 410 2.68 -2.13 -1.80
C LYS A 410 3.66 -1.38 -2.70
N LEU A 411 3.67 -1.63 -4.00
CA LEU A 411 4.39 -0.83 -4.99
C LEU A 411 3.40 -0.23 -5.96
N SER A 412 3.55 1.08 -6.26
CA SER A 412 2.70 1.70 -7.29
C SER A 412 2.99 1.11 -8.67
N ALA A 413 2.05 1.27 -9.60
CA ALA A 413 2.30 0.92 -11.00
C ALA A 413 3.52 1.67 -11.59
N GLY A 414 3.76 2.91 -11.17
CA GLY A 414 4.94 3.69 -11.58
C GLY A 414 6.24 3.09 -11.06
N ALA A 415 6.26 2.65 -9.79
CA ALA A 415 7.41 1.99 -9.19
C ALA A 415 7.71 0.65 -9.86
N ILE A 416 6.68 -0.19 -10.07
CA ILE A 416 6.85 -1.48 -10.75
C ILE A 416 7.31 -1.28 -12.19
N LYS A 417 6.77 -0.29 -12.92
CA LYS A 417 7.21 0.01 -14.28
C LYS A 417 8.72 0.32 -14.34
N LYS A 418 9.24 1.14 -13.42
CA LYS A 418 10.69 1.44 -13.34
C LYS A 418 11.53 0.19 -13.09
N ILE A 419 11.07 -0.70 -12.20
CA ILE A 419 11.73 -2.00 -11.96
C ILE A 419 11.74 -2.83 -13.25
N VAL A 420 10.59 -2.97 -13.91
CA VAL A 420 10.43 -3.75 -15.14
C VAL A 420 11.32 -3.22 -16.26
N ASP A 421 11.31 -1.90 -16.48
CA ASP A 421 12.12 -1.24 -17.51
C ASP A 421 13.62 -1.48 -17.29
N TYR A 422 14.08 -1.43 -16.03
CA TYR A 422 15.47 -1.70 -15.69
C TYR A 422 15.84 -3.17 -15.90
N LEU A 423 15.10 -4.10 -15.26
CA LEU A 423 15.40 -5.54 -15.31
C LEU A 423 15.29 -6.14 -16.71
N SER A 424 14.40 -5.61 -17.56
CA SER A 424 14.28 -6.03 -18.95
C SER A 424 15.56 -5.79 -19.77
N GLN A 425 16.41 -4.85 -19.32
CA GLN A 425 17.67 -4.51 -19.98
C GLN A 425 18.89 -5.20 -19.35
N VAL A 426 18.75 -5.78 -18.16
CA VAL A 426 19.86 -6.48 -17.48
C VAL A 426 20.09 -7.83 -18.16
N LYS A 427 21.27 -7.99 -18.78
CA LYS A 427 21.66 -9.21 -19.50
C LYS A 427 22.91 -9.82 -18.89
N THR A 428 22.94 -11.15 -18.80
CA THR A 428 24.12 -11.91 -18.38
C THR A 428 25.36 -11.53 -19.20
N GLY A 429 26.45 -11.19 -18.52
CA GLY A 429 27.74 -10.84 -19.13
C GLY A 429 27.78 -9.49 -19.86
N SER A 430 26.72 -8.68 -19.81
CA SER A 430 26.69 -7.32 -20.37
C SER A 430 26.85 -6.26 -19.28
N PRO A 431 27.36 -5.05 -19.61
CA PRO A 431 27.34 -3.93 -18.69
C PRO A 431 25.90 -3.62 -18.22
N PRO A 432 25.69 -3.32 -16.93
CA PRO A 432 24.35 -3.08 -16.42
C PRO A 432 23.76 -1.78 -16.97
N PRO A 433 22.42 -1.67 -17.05
CA PRO A 433 21.75 -0.43 -17.43
C PRO A 433 22.06 0.71 -16.45
N LYS A 434 21.99 1.96 -16.94
CA LYS A 434 22.15 3.13 -16.08
C LYS A 434 20.97 3.25 -15.11
N ILE A 435 21.26 3.66 -13.89
CA ILE A 435 20.25 4.06 -12.90
C ILE A 435 19.72 5.42 -13.36
N SER A 436 18.44 5.48 -13.74
CA SER A 436 17.76 6.71 -14.17
C SER A 436 16.51 6.97 -13.35
#